data_AF-A0A7K4H3M9-F1
#
_entry.id   AF-A0A7K4H3M9-F1
#
_cell.length_a   1.000
_cell.length_b   1.000
_cell.length_c   1.000
_cell.angle_alpha   90.00
_cell.angle_beta   90.00
_cell.angle_gamma   90.00
#
_symmetry.space_group_name_H-M   'P 1'
#
loop_
_entity.id
_entity.type
_entity.pdbx_description
1 polymer ?
#
loop_
_entity_poly.entity_id
_entity_poly.type
_entity_poly.pdbx_seq_one_letter_code
_entity_poly.pdbx_strand_id
1 'polypeptide(L)'
;MVQDLKNLGYFEFKRGGKLPSFESFPSSIQKAIVLGVFDGDGIQGTSRICTSNVQFLHQLKEYYNIKYEVRTKVDINADYINNNPIKPTRNLYGLAFGASLFNDLLDNYIDSMGRKRILLNEYREKYVHLKEAVGSKEYLQNMINSFPQSWLARHFDCNVKTLHKLCLEWGIELQGNGFWTLEKLEEARENFNKLNK
;
A
#
# COMPACT_ATOMS: atom_id res chain seq x y z
N MET A 1 -30.19 11.57 -6.82
CA MET A 1 -29.32 10.38 -6.96
C MET A 1 -28.89 10.13 -8.41
N VAL A 2 -29.78 9.77 -9.35
CA VAL A 2 -29.37 9.46 -10.74
C VAL A 2 -28.76 10.66 -11.47
N GLN A 3 -29.36 11.85 -11.29
CA GLN A 3 -28.82 13.08 -11.88
C GLN A 3 -27.47 13.46 -11.27
N ASP A 4 -27.27 13.21 -9.96
CA ASP A 4 -25.99 13.44 -9.30
C ASP A 4 -24.91 12.51 -9.86
N LEU A 5 -25.22 11.22 -10.04
CA LEU A 5 -24.30 10.27 -10.68
C LEU A 5 -23.95 10.68 -12.12
N LYS A 6 -24.91 11.26 -12.85
CA LYS A 6 -24.65 11.81 -14.18
C LYS A 6 -23.73 13.02 -14.12
N ASN A 7 -24.00 13.96 -13.22
CA ASN A 7 -23.21 15.18 -13.03
C ASN A 7 -21.78 14.87 -12.52
N LEU A 8 -21.61 13.79 -11.76
CA LEU A 8 -20.32 13.28 -11.29
C LEU A 8 -19.57 12.45 -12.36
N GLY A 9 -20.07 12.36 -13.59
CA GLY A 9 -19.40 11.66 -14.69
C GLY A 9 -19.45 10.13 -14.62
N TYR A 10 -20.29 9.56 -13.75
CA TYR A 10 -20.32 8.11 -13.50
C TYR A 10 -20.78 7.28 -14.71
N PHE A 11 -21.55 7.88 -15.62
CA PHE A 11 -22.00 7.23 -16.85
C PHE A 11 -20.90 7.14 -17.90
N GLU A 12 -20.00 8.12 -17.95
CA GLU A 12 -18.81 8.11 -18.81
C GLU A 12 -17.78 7.11 -18.28
N PHE A 13 -17.59 7.11 -16.96
CA PHE A 13 -16.86 6.08 -16.24
C PHE A 13 -17.36 4.66 -16.58
N LYS A 14 -18.67 4.42 -16.58
CA LYS A 14 -19.26 3.12 -16.94
C LYS A 14 -18.94 2.69 -18.39
N ARG A 15 -18.65 3.63 -19.29
CA ARG A 15 -18.27 3.34 -20.69
C ARG A 15 -16.78 3.02 -20.86
N GLY A 16 -15.98 3.06 -19.79
CA GLY A 16 -14.55 2.72 -19.81
C GLY A 16 -13.60 3.91 -19.69
N GLY A 17 -14.10 5.04 -19.18
CA GLY A 17 -13.31 6.25 -18.93
C GLY A 17 -12.71 6.32 -17.52
N LYS A 18 -11.79 7.28 -17.30
CA LYS A 18 -11.42 7.74 -15.95
C LYS A 18 -12.68 8.24 -15.21
N LEU A 19 -12.68 8.18 -13.88
CA LEU A 19 -13.73 8.81 -13.07
C LEU A 19 -13.44 10.31 -12.99
N PRO A 20 -14.31 11.18 -13.54
CA PRO A 20 -14.06 12.63 -13.52
C PRO A 20 -14.01 13.16 -12.10
N SER A 21 -13.16 14.18 -11.88
CA SER A 21 -13.04 14.86 -10.59
C SER A 21 -12.59 13.99 -9.42
N PHE A 22 -12.17 12.73 -9.67
CA PHE A 22 -11.73 11.81 -8.62
C PHE A 22 -10.66 12.46 -7.74
N GLU A 23 -9.64 13.04 -8.35
CA GLU A 23 -8.49 13.68 -7.70
C GLU A 23 -8.89 14.95 -6.92
N SER A 24 -10.02 15.56 -7.27
CA SER A 24 -10.52 16.77 -6.59
C SER A 24 -11.42 16.49 -5.39
N PHE A 25 -11.89 15.25 -5.22
CA PHE A 25 -12.71 14.90 -4.06
C PHE A 25 -11.89 14.89 -2.76
N PRO A 26 -12.52 15.16 -1.60
CA PRO A 26 -11.90 14.91 -0.31
C PRO A 26 -11.39 13.46 -0.20
N SER A 27 -10.25 13.28 0.47
CA SER A 27 -9.60 11.96 0.60
C SER A 27 -10.52 10.87 1.12
N SER A 28 -11.40 11.20 2.08
CA SER A 28 -12.43 10.28 2.55
C SER A 28 -13.34 9.83 1.40
N ILE A 29 -13.96 10.75 0.67
CA ILE A 29 -14.84 10.43 -0.46
C ILE A 29 -14.13 9.57 -1.51
N GLN A 30 -12.86 9.88 -1.83
CA GLN A 30 -12.06 9.07 -2.75
C GLN A 30 -11.92 7.63 -2.25
N LYS A 31 -11.52 7.44 -0.99
CA LYS A 31 -11.37 6.12 -0.37
C LYS A 31 -12.71 5.37 -0.30
N ALA A 32 -13.82 6.06 -0.02
CA ALA A 32 -15.16 5.49 -0.03
C ALA A 32 -15.53 4.95 -1.41
N ILE A 33 -15.25 5.72 -2.47
CA ILE A 33 -15.49 5.31 -3.86
C ILE A 33 -14.65 4.07 -4.18
N VAL A 34 -13.35 4.08 -3.89
CA VAL A 34 -12.45 2.94 -4.16
C VAL A 34 -12.90 1.71 -3.41
N LEU A 35 -13.29 1.84 -2.14
CA LEU A 35 -13.77 0.73 -1.35
C LEU A 35 -15.12 0.21 -1.84
N GLY A 36 -16.02 1.09 -2.28
CA GLY A 36 -17.28 0.70 -2.93
C GLY A 36 -17.04 -0.10 -4.20
N VAL A 37 -16.04 0.27 -5.02
CA VAL A 37 -15.62 -0.54 -6.17
C VAL A 37 -15.06 -1.88 -5.72
N PHE A 38 -14.27 -1.93 -4.65
CA PHE A 38 -13.77 -3.20 -4.11
C PHE A 38 -14.88 -4.10 -3.55
N ASP A 39 -15.90 -3.52 -2.92
CA ASP A 39 -17.05 -4.29 -2.42
C ASP A 39 -17.85 -4.92 -3.56
N GLY A 40 -17.97 -4.26 -4.71
CA GLY A 40 -18.51 -4.85 -5.94
C GLY A 40 -17.56 -5.85 -6.61
N ASP A 41 -16.43 -5.34 -7.10
CA ASP A 41 -15.54 -6.00 -8.07
C ASP A 41 -14.22 -6.53 -7.47
N GLY A 42 -14.04 -6.38 -6.15
CA GLY A 42 -12.88 -6.88 -5.42
C GLY A 42 -12.89 -8.39 -5.20
N ILE A 43 -11.69 -8.99 -5.15
CA ILE A 43 -11.49 -10.40 -4.83
C ILE A 43 -11.30 -10.56 -3.32
N GLN A 44 -12.16 -11.36 -2.69
CA GLN A 44 -12.09 -11.67 -1.27
C GLN A 44 -10.73 -12.27 -0.88
N GLY A 45 -10.20 -11.86 0.28
CA GLY A 45 -8.90 -12.32 0.79
C GLY A 45 -7.69 -11.68 0.11
N THR A 46 -7.90 -10.66 -0.73
CA THR A 46 -6.82 -9.95 -1.43
C THR A 46 -7.12 -8.45 -1.46
N SER A 47 -6.14 -7.61 -1.81
CA SER A 47 -6.35 -6.18 -2.09
C SER A 47 -6.56 -5.88 -3.58
N ARG A 48 -7.08 -6.85 -4.34
CA ARG A 48 -7.20 -6.74 -5.79
C ARG A 48 -8.63 -6.41 -6.21
N ILE A 49 -8.77 -5.40 -7.07
CA ILE A 49 -9.98 -5.16 -7.87
C ILE A 49 -9.83 -5.70 -9.28
N CYS A 50 -10.93 -6.14 -9.90
CA CYS A 50 -10.95 -6.62 -11.27
C CYS A 50 -12.08 -5.97 -12.06
N THR A 51 -11.76 -5.22 -13.12
CA THR A 51 -12.75 -4.52 -13.92
C THR A 51 -12.37 -4.52 -15.41
N SER A 52 -13.35 -4.33 -16.28
CA SER A 52 -13.11 -4.08 -17.71
C SER A 52 -12.71 -2.62 -17.99
N ASN A 53 -12.88 -1.71 -17.02
CA ASN A 53 -12.45 -0.32 -17.15
C ASN A 53 -10.95 -0.16 -16.78
N VAL A 54 -10.07 -0.41 -17.74
CA VAL A 54 -8.62 -0.33 -17.53
C VAL A 54 -8.14 1.10 -17.23
N GLN A 55 -8.80 2.12 -17.78
CA GLN A 55 -8.42 3.51 -17.56
C GLN A 55 -8.57 3.92 -16.09
N PHE A 56 -9.61 3.43 -15.43
CA PHE A 56 -9.78 3.64 -14.00
C PHE A 56 -8.66 2.98 -13.17
N LEU A 57 -8.24 1.77 -13.53
CA LEU A 57 -7.13 1.11 -12.84
C LEU A 57 -5.83 1.91 -12.98
N HIS A 58 -5.56 2.46 -14.17
CA HIS A 58 -4.41 3.34 -14.36
C HIS A 58 -4.54 4.65 -13.58
N GLN A 59 -5.73 5.25 -13.53
CA GLN A 59 -6.00 6.44 -12.71
C GLN A 59 -5.69 6.18 -11.23
N LEU A 60 -6.18 5.08 -10.66
CA LEU A 60 -5.89 4.72 -9.27
C LEU A 60 -4.41 4.47 -9.04
N LYS A 61 -3.74 3.79 -9.99
CA LYS A 61 -2.31 3.51 -9.91
C LYS A 61 -1.49 4.80 -9.88
N GLU A 62 -1.80 5.74 -10.77
CA GLU A 62 -1.16 7.06 -10.84
C GLU A 62 -1.40 7.85 -9.56
N TYR A 63 -2.67 7.98 -9.16
CA TYR A 63 -3.07 8.82 -8.04
C TYR A 63 -2.51 8.36 -6.68
N TYR A 64 -2.61 7.06 -6.39
CA TYR A 64 -2.10 6.49 -5.14
C TYR A 64 -0.64 6.01 -5.22
N ASN A 65 0.05 6.28 -6.34
CA ASN A 65 1.41 5.82 -6.59
C ASN A 65 1.59 4.31 -6.33
N ILE A 66 0.66 3.49 -6.82
CA ILE A 66 0.65 2.05 -6.56
C ILE A 66 1.77 1.40 -7.37
N LYS A 67 2.68 0.68 -6.69
CA LYS A 67 3.84 0.03 -7.33
C LYS A 67 3.42 -1.14 -8.25
N TYR A 68 2.34 -1.85 -7.93
CA TYR A 68 1.87 -3.02 -8.68
C TYR A 68 1.35 -2.67 -10.08
N GLU A 69 1.64 -3.53 -11.04
CA GLU A 69 1.19 -3.37 -12.43
C GLU A 69 -0.30 -3.67 -12.59
N VAL A 70 -0.94 -2.97 -13.54
CA VAL A 70 -2.24 -3.37 -14.07
C VAL A 70 -2.01 -4.55 -15.01
N ARG A 71 -2.67 -5.69 -14.76
CA ARG A 71 -2.48 -6.93 -15.54
C ARG A 71 -3.78 -7.43 -16.13
N THR A 72 -3.73 -7.96 -17.35
CA THR A 72 -4.86 -8.71 -17.91
C THR A 72 -5.08 -9.98 -17.09
N LYS A 73 -6.30 -10.16 -16.59
CA LYS A 73 -6.73 -11.35 -15.84
C LYS A 73 -7.50 -12.32 -16.73
N VAL A 74 -8.32 -11.79 -17.63
CA VAL A 74 -9.06 -12.56 -18.64
C VAL A 74 -8.98 -11.80 -19.96
N ASP A 75 -8.50 -12.47 -21.00
CA ASP A 75 -8.46 -11.94 -22.36
C ASP A 75 -9.79 -12.22 -23.08
N ILE A 76 -10.23 -11.31 -23.95
CA ILE A 76 -11.46 -11.44 -24.75
C ILE A 76 -11.46 -12.68 -25.65
N ASN A 77 -10.28 -13.17 -26.00
CA ASN A 77 -10.10 -14.38 -26.81
C ASN A 77 -9.99 -15.65 -25.95
N ALA A 78 -10.12 -15.57 -24.63
CA ALA A 78 -10.10 -16.75 -23.78
C ALA A 78 -11.36 -17.58 -24.00
N ASP A 79 -11.20 -18.90 -24.11
CA ASP A 79 -12.33 -19.83 -24.23
C ASP A 79 -12.97 -20.14 -22.86
N TYR A 80 -12.29 -19.79 -21.77
CA TYR A 80 -12.69 -20.10 -20.40
C TYR A 80 -12.56 -18.91 -19.46
N ILE A 81 -13.49 -18.81 -18.50
CA ILE A 81 -13.40 -17.93 -17.34
C ILE A 81 -13.52 -18.79 -16.09
N ASN A 82 -12.49 -18.74 -15.23
CA ASN A 82 -12.42 -19.56 -14.01
C ASN A 82 -12.72 -21.06 -14.28
N ASN A 83 -12.12 -21.61 -15.34
CA ASN A 83 -12.32 -22.99 -15.82
C ASN A 83 -13.74 -23.33 -16.31
N ASN A 84 -14.64 -22.34 -16.43
CA ASN A 84 -15.94 -22.52 -17.08
C ASN A 84 -15.83 -22.11 -18.56
N PRO A 85 -16.41 -22.86 -19.51
CA PRO A 85 -16.35 -22.57 -20.95
C PRO A 85 -17.26 -21.39 -21.31
N ILE A 86 -16.90 -20.22 -20.83
CA ILE A 86 -17.64 -18.97 -20.99
C ILE A 86 -16.74 -18.03 -21.76
N LYS A 87 -17.21 -17.60 -22.93
CA LYS A 87 -16.50 -16.61 -23.73
C LYS A 87 -16.66 -15.21 -23.10
N PRO A 88 -15.57 -14.52 -22.75
CA PRO A 88 -15.63 -13.17 -22.24
C PRO A 88 -16.13 -12.20 -23.30
N THR A 89 -16.93 -11.23 -22.88
CA THR A 89 -17.42 -10.15 -23.76
C THR A 89 -16.45 -8.98 -23.85
N ARG A 90 -15.52 -8.88 -22.89
CA ARG A 90 -14.49 -7.84 -22.78
C ARG A 90 -13.27 -8.38 -22.04
N ASN A 91 -12.11 -7.75 -22.25
CA ASN A 91 -10.95 -7.95 -21.40
C ASN A 91 -11.27 -7.57 -19.94
N LEU A 92 -10.77 -8.36 -18.99
CA LEU A 92 -10.78 -8.03 -17.57
C LEU A 92 -9.36 -7.78 -17.10
N TYR A 93 -9.17 -6.66 -16.43
CA TYR A 93 -7.88 -6.23 -15.89
C TYR A 93 -7.94 -6.24 -14.37
N GLY A 94 -6.79 -6.47 -13.74
CA GLY A 94 -6.66 -6.46 -12.29
C GLY A 94 -5.55 -5.53 -11.82
N LEU A 95 -5.79 -4.87 -10.70
CA LEU A 95 -4.82 -4.06 -9.97
C LEU A 95 -4.86 -4.46 -8.50
N ALA A 96 -3.69 -4.74 -7.91
CA ALA A 96 -3.55 -4.92 -6.47
C ALA A 96 -3.16 -3.58 -5.84
N PHE A 97 -3.82 -3.19 -4.75
CA PHE A 97 -3.51 -1.93 -4.05
C PHE A 97 -2.25 -2.00 -3.19
N GLY A 98 -1.87 -3.21 -2.76
CA GLY A 98 -0.91 -3.40 -1.68
C GLY A 98 -1.62 -3.62 -0.34
N ALA A 99 -0.87 -3.98 0.70
CA ALA A 99 -1.38 -4.22 2.03
C ALA A 99 -1.66 -2.90 2.75
N SER A 100 -0.72 -1.95 2.72
CA SER A 100 -0.81 -0.69 3.44
C SER A 100 -1.97 0.18 2.97
N LEU A 101 -2.07 0.44 1.65
CA LEU A 101 -3.20 1.21 1.09
C LEU A 101 -4.53 0.50 1.34
N PHE A 102 -4.57 -0.82 1.25
CA PHE A 102 -5.82 -1.56 1.45
C PHE A 102 -6.31 -1.54 2.89
N ASN A 103 -5.41 -1.70 3.86
CA ASN A 103 -5.75 -1.59 5.27
C ASN A 103 -6.25 -0.18 5.61
N ASP A 104 -5.58 0.86 5.08
CA ASP A 104 -6.03 2.25 5.21
C ASP A 104 -7.44 2.47 4.60
N LEU A 105 -7.75 1.86 3.46
CA LEU A 105 -9.11 1.89 2.89
C LEU A 105 -10.13 1.26 3.85
N LEU A 106 -9.80 0.12 4.48
CA LEU A 106 -10.70 -0.58 5.39
C LEU A 106 -10.93 0.19 6.69
N ASP A 107 -9.90 0.79 7.26
CA ASP A 107 -9.97 1.51 8.55
C ASP A 107 -10.93 2.70 8.51
N ASN A 108 -11.06 3.36 7.36
CA ASN A 108 -11.90 4.55 7.18
C ASN A 108 -13.41 4.24 7.02
N TYR A 109 -13.81 2.98 6.81
CA TYR A 109 -15.19 2.62 6.42
C TYR A 109 -15.66 1.32 7.06
N ILE A 110 -16.14 1.40 8.30
CA ILE A 110 -16.53 0.21 9.08
C ILE A 110 -17.69 -0.58 8.48
N ASP A 111 -18.59 0.10 7.75
CA ASP A 111 -19.81 -0.48 7.17
C ASP A 111 -19.60 -1.13 5.80
N SER A 112 -18.35 -1.30 5.35
CA SER A 112 -18.05 -2.03 4.11
C SER A 112 -18.36 -3.53 4.27
N MET A 113 -18.43 -4.28 3.16
CA MET A 113 -18.86 -5.68 3.22
C MET A 113 -17.97 -6.55 4.13
N GLY A 114 -18.50 -6.96 5.29
CA GLY A 114 -17.75 -7.67 6.34
C GLY A 114 -16.91 -8.85 5.86
N ARG A 115 -17.45 -9.70 4.97
CA ARG A 115 -16.72 -10.87 4.42
C ARG A 115 -15.44 -10.53 3.64
N LYS A 116 -15.33 -9.30 3.13
CA LYS A 116 -14.18 -8.80 2.37
C LYS A 116 -13.22 -7.96 3.23
N ARG A 117 -13.58 -7.63 4.47
CA ARG A 117 -12.76 -6.86 5.43
C ARG A 117 -11.70 -7.73 6.09
N ILE A 118 -10.67 -8.11 5.33
CA ILE A 118 -9.56 -8.94 5.83
C ILE A 118 -8.30 -8.09 5.76
N LEU A 119 -7.81 -7.66 6.92
CA LEU A 119 -6.54 -6.92 7.01
C LEU A 119 -5.40 -7.79 6.47
N LEU A 120 -4.56 -7.17 5.65
CA LEU A 120 -3.42 -7.83 5.02
C LEU A 120 -2.15 -7.57 5.81
N ASN A 121 -1.22 -8.52 5.77
CA ASN A 121 0.07 -8.37 6.43
C ASN A 121 0.97 -7.41 5.63
N GLU A 122 1.29 -6.26 6.23
CA GLU A 122 2.13 -5.21 5.63
C GLU A 122 3.63 -5.47 5.72
N TYR A 123 4.06 -6.55 6.39
CA TYR A 123 5.47 -6.81 6.70
C TYR A 123 6.39 -6.66 5.49
N ARG A 124 6.00 -7.21 4.33
CA ARG A 124 6.81 -7.15 3.11
C ARG A 124 6.95 -5.71 2.58
N GLU A 125 5.88 -4.92 2.61
CA GLU A 125 5.90 -3.53 2.15
C GLU A 125 6.71 -2.65 3.11
N LYS A 126 6.49 -2.79 4.41
CA LYS A 126 7.28 -2.10 5.44
C LYS A 126 8.77 -2.44 5.32
N TYR A 127 9.12 -3.67 4.97
CA TYR A 127 10.52 -4.06 4.73
C TYR A 127 11.12 -3.40 3.50
N VAL A 128 10.37 -3.28 2.40
CA VAL A 128 10.82 -2.57 1.20
C VAL A 128 10.98 -1.07 1.49
N HIS A 129 10.01 -0.45 2.16
CA HIS A 129 10.10 0.96 2.55
C HIS A 129 11.29 1.22 3.48
N LEU A 130 11.58 0.32 4.42
CA LEU A 130 12.77 0.43 5.25
C LEU A 130 14.06 0.44 4.40
N LYS A 131 14.19 -0.47 3.42
CA LYS A 131 15.36 -0.49 2.53
C LYS A 131 15.50 0.80 1.74
N GLU A 132 14.40 1.31 1.19
CA GLU A 132 14.35 2.56 0.44
C GLU A 132 14.72 3.78 1.31
N ALA A 133 14.16 3.85 2.53
CA ALA A 133 14.40 4.95 3.47
C ALA A 133 15.83 4.99 4.02
N VAL A 134 16.44 3.82 4.23
CA VAL A 134 17.82 3.70 4.68
C VAL A 134 18.80 3.96 3.53
N GLY A 135 18.51 3.48 2.33
CA GLY A 135 19.25 3.79 1.09
C GLY A 135 20.63 3.14 0.95
N SER A 136 21.42 2.96 2.02
CA SER A 136 22.77 2.37 1.94
C SER A 136 23.22 1.68 3.24
N LYS A 137 24.15 0.73 3.11
CA LYS A 137 24.75 0.00 4.23
C LYS A 137 25.49 0.94 5.18
N GLU A 138 26.26 1.86 4.62
CA GLU A 138 27.11 2.81 5.35
C GLU A 138 26.24 3.74 6.20
N TYR A 139 25.15 4.26 5.62
CA TYR A 139 24.18 5.07 6.36
C TYR A 139 23.53 4.28 7.50
N LEU A 140 23.13 3.03 7.25
CA LEU A 140 22.56 2.17 8.29
C LEU A 140 23.55 1.92 9.43
N GLN A 141 24.82 1.63 9.11
CA GLN A 141 25.87 1.40 10.10
C GLN A 141 26.08 2.64 10.97
N ASN A 142 26.16 3.82 10.37
CA ASN A 142 26.29 5.09 11.09
C ASN A 142 25.10 5.35 12.02
N MET A 143 23.88 5.09 11.54
CA MET A 143 22.66 5.22 12.33
C MET A 143 22.65 4.26 13.51
N ILE A 144 22.98 2.99 13.28
CA ILE A 144 23.04 1.95 14.31
C ILE A 144 24.11 2.26 15.36
N ASN A 145 25.23 2.86 14.97
CA ASN A 145 26.28 3.32 15.90
C ASN A 145 25.85 4.53 16.74
N SER A 146 24.95 5.35 16.20
CA SER A 146 24.54 6.62 16.82
C SER A 146 23.28 6.50 17.67
N PHE A 147 22.39 5.54 17.36
CA PHE A 147 21.08 5.44 17.98
C PHE A 147 20.66 3.99 18.29
N PRO A 148 19.91 3.76 19.38
CA PRO A 148 19.32 2.45 19.67
C PRO A 148 18.38 1.96 18.56
N GLN A 149 18.40 0.66 18.27
CA GLN A 149 17.52 0.04 17.27
C GLN A 149 16.03 0.30 17.52
N SER A 150 15.61 0.41 18.78
CA SER A 150 14.21 0.71 19.12
C SER A 150 13.79 2.11 18.70
N TRP A 151 14.70 3.08 18.68
CA TRP A 151 14.43 4.45 18.23
C TRP A 151 14.45 4.53 16.71
N LEU A 152 15.44 3.91 16.09
CA LEU A 152 15.53 3.80 14.64
C LEU A 152 14.31 3.11 14.04
N ALA A 153 13.85 2.02 14.66
CA ALA A 153 12.67 1.31 14.20
C ALA A 153 11.43 2.22 14.17
N ARG A 154 11.24 3.06 15.20
CA ARG A 154 10.16 4.06 15.24
C ARG A 154 10.35 5.14 14.18
N HIS A 155 11.56 5.65 14.00
CA HIS A 155 11.87 6.66 12.99
C HIS A 155 11.55 6.19 11.56
N PHE A 156 11.87 4.93 11.25
CA PHE A 156 11.57 4.31 9.96
C PHE A 156 10.18 3.67 9.88
N ASP A 157 9.29 3.91 10.85
CA ASP A 157 7.94 3.34 10.92
C ASP A 157 7.89 1.81 10.69
N CYS A 158 8.78 1.10 11.38
CA CYS A 158 8.87 -0.35 11.33
C CYS A 158 9.03 -0.95 12.73
N ASN A 159 8.88 -2.27 12.84
CA ASN A 159 9.17 -2.96 14.10
C ASN A 159 10.66 -3.30 14.20
N VAL A 160 11.15 -3.46 15.44
CA VAL A 160 12.57 -3.74 15.72
C VAL A 160 13.06 -5.02 15.03
N LYS A 161 12.22 -6.04 14.91
CA LYS A 161 12.58 -7.31 14.23
C LYS A 161 12.81 -7.10 12.73
N THR A 162 12.02 -6.25 12.09
CA THR A 162 12.16 -5.87 10.68
C THR A 162 13.48 -5.12 10.46
N LEU A 163 13.80 -4.15 11.31
CA LEU A 163 15.08 -3.45 11.27
C LEU A 163 16.26 -4.41 11.51
N HIS A 164 16.17 -5.24 12.54
CA HIS A 164 17.20 -6.21 12.89
C HIS A 164 17.47 -7.19 11.73
N LYS A 165 16.42 -7.66 11.06
CA LYS A 165 16.57 -8.50 9.86
C LYS A 165 17.35 -7.79 8.76
N LEU A 166 17.09 -6.50 8.53
CA LEU A 166 17.85 -5.73 7.54
C LEU A 166 19.32 -5.61 7.93
N CYS A 167 19.61 -5.36 9.21
CA CYS A 167 20.97 -5.33 9.73
C CYS A 167 21.72 -6.65 9.46
N LEU A 168 21.08 -7.79 9.72
CA LEU A 168 21.65 -9.11 9.44
C LEU A 168 21.87 -9.32 7.93
N GLU A 169 20.88 -8.95 7.09
CA GLU A 169 20.99 -9.08 5.63
C GLU A 169 22.14 -8.26 5.06
N TRP A 170 22.36 -7.05 5.58
CA TRP A 170 23.40 -6.13 5.08
C TRP A 170 24.75 -6.31 5.79
N GLY A 171 24.84 -7.23 6.76
CA GLY A 171 26.06 -7.45 7.53
C GLY A 171 26.48 -6.20 8.31
N ILE A 172 25.53 -5.58 9.01
CA ILE A 172 25.74 -4.47 9.92
C ILE A 172 26.28 -5.01 11.23
N GLU A 173 27.35 -4.38 11.72
CA GLU A 173 27.93 -4.69 13.02
C GLU A 173 27.04 -4.11 14.12
N LEU A 174 26.40 -4.99 14.87
CA LEU A 174 25.54 -4.61 15.99
C LEU A 174 26.36 -4.47 17.26
N GLN A 175 26.01 -3.46 18.07
CA GLN A 175 26.69 -3.26 19.34
C GLN A 175 26.31 -4.34 20.34
N GLY A 176 27.30 -4.81 21.09
CA GLY A 176 27.10 -5.82 22.12
C GLY A 176 26.30 -5.30 23.31
N ASN A 177 25.93 -6.24 24.18
CA ASN A 177 25.24 -5.95 25.43
C ASN A 177 26.06 -4.95 26.27
N GLY A 178 25.40 -3.95 26.83
CA GLY A 178 26.04 -2.93 27.68
C GLY A 178 26.68 -1.76 26.92
N PHE A 179 26.67 -1.75 25.58
CA PHE A 179 27.17 -0.60 24.80
C PHE A 179 26.39 0.70 25.09
N TRP A 180 25.07 0.59 25.19
CA TRP A 180 24.17 1.71 25.47
C TRP A 180 24.08 1.95 26.98
N THR A 181 25.01 2.76 27.51
CA THR A 181 24.95 3.27 28.89
C THR A 181 23.96 4.44 28.99
N LEU A 182 23.57 4.82 30.21
CA LEU A 182 22.68 5.97 30.43
C LEU A 182 23.25 7.25 29.82
N GLU A 183 24.53 7.54 30.07
CA GLU A 183 25.23 8.71 29.53
C GLU A 183 25.18 8.76 27.99
N LYS A 184 25.48 7.64 27.32
CA LYS A 184 25.39 7.54 25.85
C LYS A 184 23.96 7.69 25.33
N LEU A 185 22.97 7.18 26.07
CA LEU A 185 21.56 7.33 25.69
C LEU A 185 21.11 8.79 25.81
N GLU A 186 21.61 9.55 26.77
CA GLU A 186 21.33 10.97 26.92
C GLU A 186 21.93 11.77 25.74
N GLU A 187 23.20 11.55 25.42
CA GLU A 187 23.86 12.16 24.26
C GLU A 187 23.13 11.81 22.94
N ALA A 188 22.82 10.52 22.75
CA ALA A 188 22.10 10.04 21.57
C ALA A 188 20.71 10.68 21.46
N ARG A 189 20.03 10.93 22.59
CA ARG A 189 18.68 11.54 22.59
C ARG A 189 18.70 12.95 22.05
N GLU A 190 19.67 13.76 22.45
CA GLU A 190 19.80 15.13 21.95
C GLU A 190 20.02 15.17 20.43
N ASN A 191 20.88 14.27 19.93
CA ASN A 191 21.15 14.16 18.50
C ASN A 191 19.96 13.60 17.73
N PHE A 192 19.24 12.63 18.30
CA PHE A 192 18.06 12.03 17.68
C PHE A 192 16.89 13.02 17.57
N ASN A 193 16.75 13.93 18.53
CA ASN A 193 15.74 14.99 18.47
C ASN A 193 16.02 15.99 17.34
N LYS A 194 17.30 16.21 16.98
CA LYS A 194 17.67 17.04 15.82
C LYS A 194 17.36 16.34 14.49
N LEU A 195 17.48 15.01 14.45
CA LEU A 195 17.18 14.19 13.26
C LEU A 195 15.68 14.18 12.90
N ASN A 196 14.80 14.30 13.89
CA ASN A 196 13.34 14.27 13.69
C ASN A 196 12.70 15.66 13.58
N LYS A 197 13.50 16.73 13.53
CA LYS A 197 13.04 18.11 13.26
C LYS A 197 13.17 18.41 11.77
#